data_AF-A0A528N4E2-F1
#
_entry.id   AF-A0A528N4E2-F1
#
_cell.length_a   1.000
_cell.length_b   1.000
_cell.length_c   1.000
_cell.angle_alpha   90.00
_cell.angle_beta   90.00
_cell.angle_gamma   90.00
#
_symmetry.space_group_name_H-M   'P 1'
#
loop_
_entity.id
_entity.type
_entity.pdbx_description
1 polymer ?
#
loop_
_entity_poly.entity_id
_entity_poly.type
_entity_poly.pdbx_seq_one_letter_code
_entity_poly.pdbx_strand_id
1 'polypeptide(L)' 'LPVLNRDKRLVGIVSLSDLATNAEAAEAGEALSDISKPGGEHSQTAH' A
#
# COMPACT_ATOMS: atom_id res chain seq x y z
N LEU A 1 2.96 0.26 -0.66
CA LEU A 1 1.76 0.82 -1.33
C LEU A 1 2.11 1.31 -2.73
N PRO A 2 1.36 0.93 -3.78
CA PRO A 2 1.63 1.37 -5.15
C PRO A 2 1.28 2.85 -5.33
N VAL A 3 2.19 3.60 -5.94
CA VAL A 3 1.95 4.98 -6.37
C VAL A 3 1.53 4.95 -7.83
N LEU A 4 0.36 5.51 -8.13
CA LEU A 4 -0.16 5.59 -9.49
C LEU A 4 -0.11 7.03 -10.00
N ASN A 5 0.18 7.21 -11.29
CA ASN A 5 -0.03 8.49 -11.95
C ASN A 5 -1.53 8.72 -12.25
N ARG A 6 -1.87 9.88 -12.87
CA ARG A 6 -3.26 10.23 -13.20
C ARG A 6 -3.94 9.22 -14.14
N ASP A 7 -3.15 8.54 -14.96
CA ASP A 7 -3.58 7.49 -15.90
C ASP A 7 -3.61 6.08 -15.27
N LYS A 8 -3.52 6.00 -13.93
CA LYS A 8 -3.52 4.74 -13.15
C LYS A 8 -2.36 3.78 -13.48
N ARG A 9 -1.22 4.29 -13.96
CA ARG A 9 0.00 3.52 -14.20
C ARG A 9 0.88 3.53 -12.95
N LEU A 10 1.47 2.37 -12.60
CA LEU A 10 2.42 2.25 -11.50
C LEU A 10 3.69 3.04 -11.79
N VAL A 11 4.02 4.00 -10.92
CA VAL A 11 5.21 4.86 -11.03
C VAL A 11 6.14 4.77 -9.83
N GLY A 12 5.77 4.03 -8.79
CA GLY A 12 6.64 3.84 -7.62
C GLY A 12 5.98 3.03 -6.51
N ILE A 13 6.77 2.75 -5.46
CA ILE A 13 6.34 2.04 -4.25
C ILE A 13 6.70 2.89 -3.04
N VAL A 14 5.74 3.12 -2.14
CA VAL A 14 5.98 3.68 -0.80
C VAL A 14 6.13 2.53 0.20
N SER A 15 7.17 2.63 1.05
CA SER A 15 7.45 1.67 2.13
C SER A 15 7.22 2.29 3.51
N LEU A 16 6.68 1.49 4.43
CA LEU A 16 6.53 1.82 5.86
C LEU A 16 7.50 1.01 6.74
N SER A 17 8.67 0.64 6.22
CA SER A 17 9.58 -0.30 6.87
C SER A 17 10.02 0.11 8.27
N ASP A 18 10.34 1.39 8.49
CA ASP A 18 10.80 1.87 9.80
C ASP A 18 9.72 1.69 10.88
N LEU A 19 8.49 2.05 10.56
CA LEU A 19 7.33 1.84 11.42
C LEU A 19 7.08 0.34 11.66
N ALA A 20 7.26 -0.50 10.63
CA ALA A 20 7.09 -1.94 10.76
C ALA A 20 8.17 -2.63 11.61
N THR A 21 9.39 -2.06 11.70
CA THR A 21 10.50 -2.65 12.48
C THR A 21 10.65 -2.08 13.87
N ASN A 22 10.27 -0.82 14.08
CA ASN A 22 10.60 -0.08 15.31
C ASN A 22 9.37 0.34 16.13
N ALA A 23 8.16 0.24 15.60
CA ALA A 23 6.92 0.52 16.35
C ALA A 23 6.18 -0.77 16.73
N GLU A 24 5.19 -0.63 17.61
CA GLU A 24 4.29 -1.74 17.91
C GLU A 24 3.52 -2.14 16.66
N ALA A 25 3.31 -3.45 16.45
CA ALA A 25 2.63 -3.97 15.27
C ALA A 25 1.22 -3.38 15.07
N ALA A 26 0.55 -3.03 16.17
CA ALA A 26 -0.75 -2.35 16.16
C ALA A 26 -0.65 -0.95 15.52
N GLU A 27 0.36 -0.15 15.90
CA GLU A 27 0.55 1.21 15.39
C GLU A 27 0.91 1.20 13.89
N ALA A 28 1.74 0.25 13.46
CA ALA A 28 2.02 0.04 12.04
C ALA A 28 0.77 -0.37 11.24
N GLY A 29 -0.09 -1.19 11.83
CA GLY A 29 -1.36 -1.62 11.25
C GLY A 29 -2.37 -0.47 11.13
N GLU A 30 -2.48 0.37 12.16
CA GLU A 30 -3.35 1.56 12.19
C GLU A 30 -2.93 2.55 11.09
N ALA A 31 -1.65 2.91 11.05
CA ALA A 31 -1.12 3.84 10.05
C ALA A 31 -1.29 3.31 8.61
N LEU A 32 -1.10 2.01 8.40
CA LEU A 32 -1.37 1.39 7.09
C LEU A 32 -2.85 1.46 6.75
N SER A 33 -3.74 1.23 7.72
CA SER A 33 -5.19 1.27 7.54
C SER A 33 -5.67 2.67 7.17
N ASP A 34 -5.14 3.71 7.84
CA ASP A 34 -5.49 5.12 7.59
C ASP A 34 -5.18 5.58 6.17
N ILE A 35 -4.09 5.09 5.59
CA ILE A 35 -3.66 5.48 4.24
C ILE A 35 -4.11 4.51 3.15
N SER A 36 -4.67 3.35 3.52
CA SER A 36 -5.11 2.32 2.59
C SER A 36 -6.56 2.51 2.20
N LYS A 37 -6.89 2.03 1.00
CA LYS A 37 -8.27 1.88 0.51
C LYS A 37 -8.40 0.53 -0.17
N PRO A 38 -9.58 -0.11 -0.14
CA PRO A 38 -9.81 -1.33 -0.92
C PRO A 38 -9.41 -1.12 -2.38
N GLY A 39 -8.75 -2.12 -2.96
CA GLY A 39 -8.50 -2.17 -4.38
C GLY A 39 -9.82 -2.24 -5.16
N GLY A 40 -9.84 -1.74 -6.39
CA GLY A 40 -10.93 -2.02 -7.32
C GLY A 40 -10.77 -3.41 -7.95
N GLU A 41 -11.69 -3.76 -8.85
CA GLU A 41 -11.66 -5.02 -9.60
C GLU A 41 -10.29 -5.24 -10.26
N HIS A 42 -9.70 -6.38 -9.92
CA HIS A 42 -8.38 -6.78 -10.34
C HIS A 42 -8.47 -7.56 -11.66
N SER A 43 -7.93 -7.01 -12.75
CA SER A 43 -7.89 -7.71 -14.06
C SER A 43 -6.68 -8.65 -14.21
N GLN A 44 -6.05 -9.07 -13.12
CA GLN A 44 -4.99 -10.07 -13.19
C GLN A 44 -5.57 -11.42 -13.60
N THR A 45 -5.38 -11.78 -14.88
CA THR A 45 -5.51 -13.15 -15.35
C THR A 45 -4.37 -13.97 -14.73
N ALA A 46 -4.68 -15.08 -14.08
CA ALA A 46 -3.67 -16.06 -13.69
C ALA A 46 -2.88 -16.47 -14.95
N HIS A 47 -1.56 -16.28 -14.93
CA HIS A 47 -0.66 -16.77 -15.97
C HIS A 47 -0.28 -18.21 -15.67
#